data_AF-A0A967QRP8-F1
#
_entry.id   AF-A0A967QRP8-F1
#
_cell.length_a   1.000
_cell.length_b   1.000
_cell.length_c   1.000
_cell.angle_alpha   90.00
_cell.angle_beta   90.00
_cell.angle_gamma   90.00
#
_symmetry.space_group_name_H-M   'P 1'
#
loop_
_entity.id
_entity.type
_entity.pdbx_description
1 polymer ?
#
loop_
_entity_poly.entity_id
_entity_poly.type
_entity_poly.pdbx_seq_one_letter_code
_entity_poly.pdbx_strand_id
1 'polypeptide(L)' 'MSTVEPALGSAVESADGYAIRTENIAKRFEAVVALEDVSIELRRGEVLGMIGDNGA' A
#
# COMPACT_ATOMS: atom_id res chain seq x y z
N MET A 1 -27.65 -20.43 5.08
CA MET A 1 -26.22 -20.83 5.09
C MET A 1 -25.61 -20.39 3.77
N SER A 2 -24.92 -19.26 3.77
CA SER A 2 -23.79 -18.87 2.92
C SER A 2 -23.70 -17.35 3.00
N THR A 3 -22.78 -16.91 3.84
CA THR A 3 -22.46 -15.53 4.16
C THR A 3 -21.92 -14.85 2.92
N VAL A 4 -22.55 -13.75 2.50
CA VAL A 4 -21.89 -12.75 1.66
C VAL A 4 -20.79 -12.12 2.50
N GLU A 5 -19.55 -12.43 2.17
CA GLU A 5 -18.37 -11.78 2.76
C GLU A 5 -18.43 -10.28 2.46
N PRO A 6 -18.18 -9.41 3.44
CA PRO A 6 -18.31 -7.98 3.24
C PRO A 6 -17.29 -7.52 2.21
N ALA A 7 -17.81 -7.05 1.08
CA ALA A 7 -17.08 -6.24 0.13
C ALA A 7 -16.58 -4.96 0.82
N LEU A 8 -15.34 -4.60 0.51
CA LEU A 8 -14.57 -3.46 1.01
C LEU A 8 -14.12 -3.62 2.46
N GLY A 9 -12.81 -3.70 2.63
CA GLY A 9 -12.10 -3.74 3.90
C GLY A 9 -12.72 -2.78 4.91
N SER A 10 -13.48 -3.40 5.81
CA SER A 10 -13.84 -2.97 7.13
C SER A 10 -12.89 -1.92 7.72
N ALA A 11 -13.47 -0.80 8.12
CA ALA A 11 -12.89 0.23 8.96
C ALA A 11 -11.68 0.96 8.34
N VAL A 12 -11.95 2.21 7.96
CA VAL A 12 -11.13 3.31 8.47
C VAL A 12 -11.11 3.16 10.01
N GLU A 13 -10.27 2.25 10.52
CA GLU A 13 -9.85 2.26 11.90
C GLU A 13 -9.15 3.60 12.07
N SER A 14 -9.88 4.50 12.72
CA SER A 14 -9.52 5.79 13.29
C SER A 14 -8.36 6.51 12.62
N ALA A 15 -8.61 7.74 12.19
CA ALA A 15 -7.64 8.68 11.60
C ALA A 15 -6.44 9.08 12.50
N ASP A 16 -6.02 8.19 13.40
CA ASP A 16 -4.83 8.18 14.24
C ASP A 16 -3.89 6.97 13.96
N GLY A 17 -4.18 6.10 12.99
CA GLY A 17 -3.44 4.83 12.79
C GLY A 17 -2.34 4.82 11.71
N TYR A 18 -2.50 5.57 10.61
CA TYR A 18 -1.54 5.56 9.48
C TYR A 18 -1.13 6.98 9.08
N ALA A 19 0.16 7.18 8.85
CA ALA A 19 0.72 8.38 8.25
C ALA A 19 0.74 8.28 6.71
N ILE A 20 1.04 7.09 6.16
CA ILE A 20 0.95 6.78 4.73
C ILE A 20 0.29 5.40 4.59
N ARG A 21 -0.67 5.29 3.67
CA ARG A 21 -1.22 4.00 3.24
C ARG A 21 -1.41 4.05 1.73
N THR A 22 -0.87 3.06 1.03
CA THR A 22 -1.05 2.86 -0.40
C THR A 22 -1.39 1.41 -0.67
N GLU A 23 -2.24 1.18 -1.66
CA GLU A 23 -2.69 -0.16 -2.03
C GLU A 23 -2.56 -0.32 -3.54
N ASN A 24 -1.98 -1.45 -3.96
CA ASN A 24 -1.88 -1.89 -5.36
C ASN A 24 -1.32 -0.81 -6.31
N ILE A 25 -0.33 -0.04 -5.87
CA ILE A 25 0.27 1.02 -6.70
C ILE A 25 1.16 0.42 -7.79
N ALA A 26 1.04 0.99 -8.98
CA ALA A 26 1.86 0.65 -10.12
C ALA A 26 2.42 1.92 -10.77
N LYS A 27 3.67 1.84 -11.23
CA LYS A 27 4.35 2.94 -11.94
C LYS A 27 5.05 2.38 -13.17
N ARG A 28 4.79 2.99 -14.32
CA ARG A 28 5.40 2.63 -15.60
C ARG A 28 6.02 3.87 -16.25
N PHE A 29 7.16 3.68 -16.90
CA PHE A 29 7.87 4.68 -17.71
C PHE A 29 8.05 4.09 -19.11
N GLU A 30 7.22 4.54 -20.06
CA GLU A 30 7.16 3.98 -21.41
C GLU A 30 7.04 2.44 -21.37
N ALA A 31 8.07 1.72 -21.80
CA ALA A 31 8.11 0.26 -21.82
C ALA A 31 8.56 -0.38 -20.50
N VAL A 32 9.00 0.41 -19.51
CA VAL A 32 9.56 -0.07 -18.25
C VAL A 32 8.48 -0.05 -17.16
N VAL A 33 8.26 -1.20 -16.52
CA VAL A 33 7.46 -1.29 -15.29
C VAL A 33 8.39 -1.06 -14.10
N ALA A 34 8.27 0.11 -13.46
CA ALA A 34 9.08 0.48 -12.31
C ALA A 34 8.48 -0.02 -10.99
N LEU A 35 7.15 0.00 -10.85
CA LEU A 35 6.46 -0.57 -9.70
C LEU A 35 5.25 -1.35 -10.22
N GLU A 36 5.01 -2.54 -9.66
CA GLU A 36 3.83 -3.35 -9.97
C GLU A 36 3.27 -3.93 -8.67
N ASP A 37 1.98 -3.66 -8.43
CA ASP A 37 1.23 -4.19 -7.29
C ASP A 37 1.86 -3.96 -5.91
N VAL A 38 2.37 -2.74 -5.68
CA VAL A 38 3.03 -2.39 -4.43
C VAL A 38 2.02 -1.86 -3.42
N SER A 39 2.08 -2.29 -2.16
CA SER A 39 1.26 -1.74 -1.07
C SER A 39 2.19 -1.35 0.09
N ILE A 40 2.02 -0.14 0.62
CA ILE A 40 2.87 0.42 1.68
C ILE A 40 1.98 0.93 2.79
N GLU A 41 2.33 0.57 4.03
CA GLU A 41 1.72 1.10 5.24
C GLU A 41 2.81 1.68 6.13
N LEU A 42 2.62 2.92 6.59
CA LEU A 42 3.48 3.61 7.53
C LEU A 42 2.61 4.22 8.62
N ARG A 43 2.87 3.91 9.89
CA ARG A 43 2.14 4.51 11.01
C ARG A 43 2.77 5.81 11.46
N ARG A 44 2.01 6.61 12.20
CA ARG A 44 2.51 7.87 12.78
C ARG A 44 3.65 7.57 13.76
N GLY A 45 4.79 8.25 13.58
CA GLY A 45 5.97 8.08 14.44
C GLY A 45 6.91 6.94 14.03
N GLU A 46 6.58 6.18 12.99
CA GLU A 46 7.47 5.16 12.43
C GLU A 46 8.41 5.76 11.37
N VAL A 47 9.57 5.15 11.22
CA VAL A 47 10.53 5.45 10.14
C VAL A 47 10.65 4.22 9.27
N LEU A 48 10.24 4.33 8.00
CA LEU A 48 10.39 3.28 7.00
C LEU A 48 11.61 3.56 6.13
N GLY A 49 12.57 2.64 6.12
CA GLY A 49 13.67 2.62 5.19
C GLY A 49 13.33 1.77 3.98
N MET A 50 13.48 2.32 2.78
CA MET A 50 13.42 1.56 1.52
C MET A 50 14.85 1.35 1.02
N ILE A 51 15.18 0.10 0.68
CA ILE A 51 16.50 -0.27 0.16
C ILE A 51 16.28 -1.12 -1.09
N GLY A 52 17.06 -0.82 -2.12
CA GLY A 52 17.08 -1.54 -3.37
C GLY A 52 18.28 -1.12 -4.21
N ASP A 53 18.56 -1.88 -5.25
CA ASP A 53 19.55 -1.50 -6.26
C ASP A 53 19.09 -0.24 -7.02
N ASN A 54 20.02 0.41 -7.71
CA ASN A 54 19.68 1.56 -8.56
C ASN A 54 18.64 1.16 -9.62
N GLY A 55 17.42 1.68 -9.48
CA GLY A 55 16.30 1.43 -10.41
C GLY A 55 15.31 0.34 -9.96
N ALA A 56 15.44 -0.17 -8.73
CA ALA A 56 14.45 -1.02 -8.08
C ALA A 56 13.22 -0.24 -7.56
#